data_AF-A0A397BEA2-F1
#
_entry.id   AF-A0A397BEA2-F1
#
_cell.length_a   1.000
_cell.length_b   1.000
_cell.length_c   1.000
_cell.angle_alpha   90.00
_cell.angle_beta   90.00
_cell.angle_gamma   90.00
#
_symmetry.space_group_name_H-M   'P 1'
#
loop_
_entity.id
_entity.type
_entity.pdbx_description
1 polymer ?
#
loop_
_entity_poly.entity_id
_entity_poly.type
_entity_poly.pdbx_seq_one_letter_code
_entity_poly.pdbx_strand_id
1 'polypeptide(L)'
;MLLHPPPSVNYFLPPSHAQDSLDGVDFAYAIIGYLIWQVLYFVKTEVVDRAALDARPDLLTSLRWLTTDRKNGFSLLVLGLCRYGGIMGPTEAYDPRTIKTKAIFVAAQLVYTVVTFAPTPLLFTSHFLHCMYIQLIFVAAVHNGASYYFEVFAKLYHHKLLLLLQHEADDGGTTVPTAPGAASTSSKGDYTDDM
;
A
#
# COMPACT_ATOMS: atom_id res chain seq x y z
N MET A 1 -54.03 19.07 27.67
CA MET A 1 -53.04 17.98 27.79
C MET A 1 -51.80 18.40 27.01
N LEU A 2 -50.93 19.20 27.65
CA LEU A 2 -49.72 19.74 27.02
C LEU A 2 -48.54 18.85 27.45
N LEU A 3 -47.99 18.11 26.50
CA LEU A 3 -46.78 17.31 26.67
C LEU A 3 -45.60 18.26 26.93
N HIS A 4 -45.07 18.20 28.15
CA HIS A 4 -43.78 18.82 28.46
C HIS A 4 -42.67 17.99 27.79
N PRO A 5 -41.71 18.60 27.07
CA PRO A 5 -40.57 17.87 26.55
C PRO A 5 -39.73 17.33 27.73
N PRO A 6 -39.17 16.11 27.63
CA PRO A 6 -38.32 15.56 28.67
C PRO A 6 -37.07 16.44 28.87
N PRO A 7 -36.56 16.56 30.10
CA PRO A 7 -35.37 17.35 30.39
C PRO A 7 -34.19 16.81 29.57
N SER A 8 -33.51 17.71 28.87
CA SER A 8 -32.27 17.42 28.17
C SER A 8 -31.24 16.89 29.17
N VAL A 9 -30.94 15.60 29.06
CA VAL A 9 -29.82 14.98 29.77
C VAL A 9 -28.56 15.63 29.21
N ASN A 10 -28.04 16.63 29.92
CA ASN A 10 -26.69 17.13 29.70
C ASN A 10 -25.76 15.97 30.05
N TYR A 11 -25.23 15.28 29.04
CA TYR A 11 -24.06 14.44 29.22
C TYR A 11 -22.95 15.38 29.69
N PHE A 12 -22.75 15.43 31.01
CA PHE A 12 -21.65 16.09 31.71
C PHE A 12 -20.36 15.37 31.31
N LEU A 13 -19.93 15.58 30.07
CA LEU A 13 -18.53 15.47 29.74
C LEU A 13 -17.83 16.58 30.54
N PRO A 14 -16.75 16.27 31.29
CA PRO A 14 -15.94 17.32 31.89
C PRO A 14 -15.56 18.31 30.79
N PRO A 15 -15.43 19.62 31.07
CA PRO A 15 -14.94 20.57 30.09
C PRO A 15 -13.55 20.08 29.66
N SER A 16 -13.48 19.41 28.50
CA SER A 16 -12.21 19.22 27.82
C SER A 16 -11.76 20.64 27.53
N HIS A 17 -10.71 21.10 28.20
CA HIS A 17 -10.04 22.30 27.76
C HIS A 17 -9.79 22.09 26.27
N ALA A 18 -10.42 22.91 25.42
CA ALA A 18 -10.20 22.84 24.00
C ALA A 18 -8.70 23.07 23.83
N GLN A 19 -7.99 22.00 23.51
CA GLN A 19 -6.56 22.09 23.31
C GLN A 19 -6.43 22.80 21.96
N ASP A 20 -6.11 24.09 21.99
CA ASP A 20 -6.11 24.95 20.81
C ASP A 20 -4.88 24.72 19.93
N SER A 21 -3.88 23.98 20.42
CA SER A 21 -2.64 23.68 19.71
C SER A 21 -1.95 22.41 20.21
N LEU A 22 -1.17 21.80 19.33
CA LEU A 22 -0.27 20.67 19.66
C LEU A 22 1.04 21.23 20.22
N ASP A 23 1.51 20.64 21.32
CA ASP A 23 2.80 20.97 21.95
C ASP A 23 3.80 19.81 21.82
N GLY A 24 5.07 20.07 22.12
CA GLY A 24 6.16 19.10 22.11
C GLY A 24 5.89 17.86 22.98
N VAL A 25 5.07 17.96 24.03
CA VAL A 25 4.65 16.80 24.84
C VAL A 25 3.80 15.83 24.01
N ASP A 26 2.89 16.34 23.17
CA ASP A 26 2.06 15.51 22.28
C ASP A 26 2.93 14.77 21.25
N PHE A 27 3.90 15.48 20.68
CA PHE A 27 4.90 14.89 19.78
C PHE A 27 5.77 13.85 20.50
N ALA A 28 6.15 14.10 21.75
CA ALA A 28 6.92 13.14 22.53
C ALA A 28 6.12 11.83 22.75
N TYR A 29 4.83 11.91 23.08
CA TYR A 29 3.98 10.73 23.19
C TYR A 29 3.86 9.99 21.84
N ALA A 30 3.70 10.71 20.73
CA ALA A 30 3.65 10.10 19.41
C ALA A 30 4.96 9.38 19.06
N ILE A 31 6.12 9.96 19.37
CA ILE A 31 7.43 9.35 19.16
C ILE A 31 7.63 8.14 20.08
N ILE A 32 7.24 8.20 21.35
CA ILE A 32 7.31 7.06 22.26
C ILE A 32 6.46 5.90 21.74
N GLY A 33 5.22 6.18 21.34
CA GLY A 33 4.33 5.18 20.74
C GLY A 33 4.94 4.56 19.48
N TYR A 34 5.54 5.38 18.62
CA TYR A 34 6.27 4.91 17.45
C TYR A 34 7.48 4.03 17.80
N LEU A 35 8.29 4.41 18.79
CA LEU A 35 9.44 3.63 19.22
C LEU A 35 9.02 2.27 19.80
N ILE A 36 7.94 2.23 20.58
CA ILE A 36 7.34 0.97 21.05
C ILE A 36 6.92 0.13 19.85
N TRP A 37 6.21 0.72 18.89
CA TRP A 37 5.81 0.02 17.67
C TRP A 37 7.02 -0.51 16.87
N GLN A 38 8.10 0.26 16.76
CA GLN A 38 9.33 -0.17 16.09
C GLN A 38 9.95 -1.38 16.77
N VAL A 39 10.03 -1.39 18.10
CA VAL A 39 10.52 -2.54 18.85
C VAL A 39 9.63 -3.76 18.61
N LEU A 40 8.30 -3.59 18.67
CA LEU A 40 7.36 -4.68 18.40
C LEU A 40 7.49 -5.23 16.97
N TYR A 41 7.66 -4.36 15.98
CA TYR A 41 7.89 -4.74 14.60
C TYR A 41 9.16 -5.58 14.46
N PHE A 42 10.27 -5.16 15.09
CA PHE A 42 11.52 -5.91 15.08
C PHE A 42 11.39 -7.26 15.76
N VAL A 43 10.78 -7.32 16.95
CA VAL A 43 10.55 -8.60 17.65
C VAL A 43 9.71 -9.53 16.78
N LYS A 44 8.62 -9.04 16.19
CA LYS A 44 7.78 -9.86 15.32
C LYS A 44 8.54 -10.38 14.10
N THR A 45 9.25 -9.52 13.39
CA THR A 45 9.89 -9.89 12.11
C THR A 45 11.22 -10.64 12.28
N GLU A 46 12.04 -10.29 13.26
CA GLU A 46 13.40 -10.82 13.42
C GLU A 46 13.50 -11.94 14.48
N VAL A 47 12.50 -12.06 15.37
CA VAL A 47 12.48 -13.12 16.39
C VAL A 47 11.38 -14.14 16.08
N VAL A 48 10.12 -13.70 15.97
CA VAL A 48 8.97 -14.62 15.85
C VAL A 48 8.89 -15.21 14.44
N ASP A 49 8.86 -14.35 13.42
CA ASP A 49 8.58 -14.75 12.04
C ASP A 49 9.86 -15.04 11.23
N ARG A 50 11.04 -15.00 11.86
CA ARG A 50 12.34 -15.13 11.17
C ARG A 50 12.44 -16.40 10.34
N ALA A 51 12.12 -17.55 10.93
CA ALA A 51 12.19 -18.83 10.23
C ALA A 51 11.24 -18.90 9.03
N ALA A 52 10.03 -18.34 9.18
CA ALA A 52 9.06 -18.27 8.10
C ALA A 52 9.52 -17.34 6.97
N LEU A 53 10.08 -16.17 7.32
CA LEU A 53 10.63 -15.20 6.37
C LEU A 53 11.88 -15.72 5.65
N ASP A 54 12.71 -16.51 6.32
CA ASP A 54 13.88 -17.15 5.71
C ASP A 54 13.47 -18.29 4.76
N ALA A 55 12.41 -19.05 5.09
CA ALA A 55 11.89 -20.10 4.24
C ALA A 55 11.11 -19.59 3.00
N ARG A 56 10.51 -18.39 3.10
CA ARG A 56 9.65 -17.80 2.06
C ARG A 56 10.20 -16.44 1.61
N PRO A 57 11.12 -16.41 0.62
CA PRO A 57 11.70 -15.17 0.12
C PRO A 57 10.69 -14.27 -0.59
N ASP A 58 9.56 -14.82 -1.01
CA ASP A 58 8.41 -14.13 -1.61
C ASP A 58 7.63 -13.25 -0.60
N LEU A 59 7.74 -13.51 0.70
CA LEU A 59 7.12 -12.67 1.72
C LEU A 59 7.82 -11.32 1.81
N LEU A 60 7.10 -10.27 1.41
CA LEU A 60 7.55 -8.90 1.51
C LEU A 60 7.25 -8.32 2.90
N THR A 61 8.30 -7.86 3.56
CA THR A 61 8.21 -6.94 4.71
C THR A 61 8.64 -5.55 4.28
N SER A 62 8.31 -4.51 5.04
CA SER A 62 8.78 -3.14 4.75
C SER A 62 10.30 -3.06 4.59
N LEU A 63 11.08 -3.80 5.39
CA LEU A 63 12.53 -3.92 5.23
C LEU A 63 12.87 -4.56 3.88
N ARG A 64 12.32 -5.74 3.57
CA ARG A 64 12.61 -6.45 2.31
C ARG A 64 12.18 -5.64 1.09
N TRP A 65 11.07 -4.92 1.18
CA TRP A 65 10.60 -4.04 0.13
C TRP A 65 11.57 -2.88 -0.10
N LEU A 66 12.04 -2.21 0.97
CA LEU A 66 13.05 -1.16 0.86
C LEU A 66 14.34 -1.68 0.21
N THR A 67 14.79 -2.89 0.55
CA THR A 67 16.08 -3.42 0.08
C THR A 67 16.02 -4.03 -1.32
N THR A 68 14.87 -4.58 -1.71
CA THR A 68 14.72 -5.37 -2.94
C THR A 68 14.13 -4.54 -4.08
N ASP A 69 13.26 -3.59 -3.79
CA ASP A 69 12.63 -2.77 -4.83
C ASP A 69 13.58 -1.66 -5.32
N ARG A 70 14.19 -1.90 -6.48
CA ARG A 70 15.14 -0.97 -7.14
C ARG A 70 14.45 0.15 -7.91
N LYS A 71 13.11 0.15 -8.00
CA LYS A 71 12.33 1.19 -8.68
C LYS A 71 11.67 2.15 -7.68
N ASN A 72 11.59 1.77 -6.42
CA ASN A 72 11.05 2.61 -5.36
C ASN A 72 11.91 3.87 -5.15
N GLY A 73 11.34 5.04 -5.45
CA GLY A 73 12.01 6.33 -5.30
C GLY A 73 12.50 6.61 -3.88
N PHE A 74 11.77 6.16 -2.86
CA PHE A 74 12.19 6.30 -1.47
C PHE A 74 13.46 5.49 -1.16
N SER A 75 13.51 4.23 -1.61
CA SER A 75 14.71 3.38 -1.44
C SER A 75 15.94 3.98 -2.12
N LEU A 76 15.78 4.48 -3.35
CA LEU A 76 16.85 5.12 -4.12
C LEU A 76 17.35 6.41 -3.47
N LEU A 77 16.44 7.23 -2.94
CA LEU A 77 16.79 8.44 -2.21
C LEU A 77 17.62 8.11 -0.97
N VAL A 78 17.14 7.19 -0.12
CA VAL A 78 17.86 6.78 1.10
C VAL A 78 19.22 6.21 0.75
N LEU A 79 19.31 5.39 -0.30
CA LEU A 79 20.57 4.80 -0.75
C LEU A 79 21.55 5.88 -1.23
N GLY A 80 21.06 6.85 -1.99
CA GLY A 80 21.84 8.00 -2.45
C GLY A 80 22.40 8.83 -1.29
N LEU A 81 21.57 9.13 -0.29
CA LEU A 81 22.00 9.85 0.92
C LEU A 81 23.03 9.05 1.72
N CYS A 82 22.83 7.74 1.89
CA CYS A 82 23.79 6.88 2.59
C CYS A 82 25.13 6.79 1.87
N ARG A 83 25.14 6.78 0.53
CA ARG A 83 26.37 6.80 -0.27
C ARG A 83 27.07 8.14 -0.21
N TYR A 84 26.32 9.23 -0.32
CA TYR A 84 26.84 10.59 -0.18
C TYR A 84 27.48 10.81 1.20
N GLY A 85 26.84 10.32 2.26
CA GLY A 85 27.36 10.38 3.63
C GLY A 85 28.44 9.34 3.97
N GLY A 86 28.87 8.50 3.02
CA GLY A 86 29.90 7.48 3.23
C GLY A 86 29.49 6.27 4.08
N ILE A 87 28.20 6.12 4.39
CA ILE A 87 27.64 4.99 5.17
C ILE A 87 27.59 3.72 4.30
N MET A 88 27.35 3.88 3.00
CA MET A 88 27.41 2.83 1.99
C MET A 88 28.47 3.12 0.94
N GLY A 89 29.11 2.07 0.43
CA GLY A 89 30.04 2.19 -0.70
C GLY A 89 29.33 2.67 -1.98
N PRO A 90 30.06 3.27 -2.95
CA PRO A 90 29.48 3.84 -4.17
C PRO A 90 28.66 2.84 -5.00
N THR A 91 29.06 1.56 -4.96
CA THR A 91 28.42 0.45 -5.66
C THR A 91 27.73 -0.54 -4.72
N GLU A 92 27.76 -0.28 -3.40
CA GLU A 92 27.19 -1.17 -2.40
C GLU A 92 25.66 -1.17 -2.50
N ALA A 93 25.06 -2.36 -2.45
CA ALA A 93 23.62 -2.55 -2.44
C ALA A 93 23.13 -2.97 -1.06
N TYR A 94 21.85 -2.72 -0.78
CA TYR A 94 21.21 -3.20 0.44
C TYR A 94 21.27 -4.72 0.55
N ASP A 95 21.58 -5.20 1.77
CA ASP A 95 21.39 -6.59 2.16
C ASP A 95 20.49 -6.64 3.41
N PRO A 96 19.24 -7.13 3.31
CA PRO A 96 18.28 -7.15 4.42
C PRO A 96 18.75 -7.98 5.62
N ARG A 97 19.74 -8.87 5.46
CA ARG A 97 20.27 -9.68 6.57
C ARG A 97 21.27 -8.91 7.43
N THR A 98 21.89 -7.87 6.87
CA THR A 98 22.92 -7.09 7.56
C THR A 98 22.32 -6.15 8.60
N ILE A 99 22.98 -6.04 9.76
CA ILE A 99 22.62 -5.08 10.81
C ILE A 99 22.68 -3.64 10.26
N LYS A 100 23.64 -3.36 9.37
CA LYS A 100 23.80 -2.04 8.73
C LYS A 100 22.53 -1.63 7.98
N THR A 101 21.99 -2.50 7.14
CA THR A 101 20.78 -2.20 6.38
C THR A 101 19.55 -2.07 7.28
N LYS A 102 19.46 -2.88 8.33
CA LYS A 102 18.40 -2.76 9.35
C LYS A 102 18.45 -1.42 10.09
N ALA A 103 19.64 -0.97 10.48
CA ALA A 103 19.84 0.32 11.12
C ALA A 103 19.47 1.49 10.19
N ILE A 104 19.87 1.42 8.92
CA ILE A 104 19.47 2.40 7.89
C ILE A 104 17.95 2.43 7.73
N PHE A 105 17.30 1.26 7.68
CA PHE A 105 15.85 1.16 7.61
C PHE A 105 15.18 1.85 8.81
N VAL A 106 15.60 1.55 10.04
CA VAL A 106 15.04 2.19 11.24
C VAL A 106 15.22 3.71 11.23
N ALA A 107 16.42 4.18 10.86
CA ALA A 107 16.71 5.60 10.79
C ALA A 107 15.86 6.30 9.73
N ALA A 108 15.78 5.72 8.52
CA ALA A 108 14.97 6.25 7.43
C ALA A 108 13.47 6.27 7.79
N GLN A 109 12.99 5.23 8.46
CA GLN A 109 11.61 5.16 8.94
C GLN A 109 11.34 6.22 10.02
N LEU A 110 12.28 6.47 10.94
CA LEU A 110 12.12 7.49 11.97
C LEU A 110 12.05 8.89 11.35
N VAL A 111 12.95 9.18 10.40
CA VAL A 111 12.93 10.45 9.64
C VAL A 111 11.62 10.60 8.89
N TYR A 112 11.17 9.54 8.20
CA TYR A 112 9.88 9.53 7.51
C TYR A 112 8.72 9.83 8.46
N THR A 113 8.71 9.24 9.66
CA THR A 113 7.68 9.49 10.67
C THR A 113 7.68 10.94 11.15
N VAL A 114 8.85 11.51 11.45
CA VAL A 114 8.96 12.92 11.87
C VAL A 114 8.47 13.85 10.77
N VAL A 115 8.87 13.61 9.52
CA VAL A 115 8.41 14.40 8.36
C VAL A 115 6.90 14.27 8.18
N THR A 116 6.34 13.08 8.39
CA THR A 116 4.89 12.84 8.30
C THR A 116 4.11 13.55 9.42
N PHE A 117 4.71 13.74 10.59
CA PHE A 117 4.10 14.50 11.69
C PHE A 117 4.28 16.02 11.58
N ALA A 118 5.24 16.49 10.77
CA ALA A 118 5.50 17.92 10.58
C ALA A 118 4.26 18.76 10.17
N PRO A 119 3.36 18.32 9.26
CA PRO A 119 2.17 19.10 8.92
C PRO A 119 1.07 19.05 9.99
N THR A 120 1.14 18.15 10.96
CA THR A 120 0.05 17.90 11.93
C THR A 120 -0.36 19.14 12.74
N PRO A 121 0.54 20.02 13.23
CA PRO A 121 0.14 21.26 13.92
C PRO A 121 -0.72 22.15 13.04
N LEU A 122 -0.32 22.33 11.78
CA LEU A 122 -1.07 23.15 10.82
C LEU A 122 -2.45 22.54 10.54
N LEU A 123 -2.51 21.23 10.31
CA LEU A 123 -3.76 20.52 10.08
C LEU A 123 -4.68 20.57 11.31
N PHE A 124 -4.13 20.57 12.53
CA PHE A 124 -4.90 20.60 13.75
C PHE A 124 -5.56 21.96 14.00
N THR A 125 -4.89 23.06 13.62
CA THR A 125 -5.43 24.42 13.81
C THR A 125 -6.54 24.80 12.83
N SER A 126 -6.67 24.11 11.68
CA SER A 126 -7.64 24.47 10.64
C SER A 126 -8.48 23.27 10.22
N HIS A 127 -9.77 23.31 10.58
CA HIS A 127 -10.76 22.32 10.16
C HIS A 127 -10.78 22.14 8.63
N PHE A 128 -10.69 23.23 7.87
CA PHE A 128 -10.67 23.17 6.41
C PHE A 128 -9.44 22.43 5.88
N LEU A 129 -8.24 22.74 6.39
CA LEU A 129 -7.02 22.05 5.98
C LEU A 129 -7.05 20.57 6.37
N HIS A 130 -7.56 20.25 7.55
CA HIS A 130 -7.76 18.87 7.98
C HIS A 130 -8.68 18.10 7.02
N CYS A 131 -9.85 18.64 6.69
CA CYS A 131 -10.79 18.02 5.76
C CYS A 131 -10.17 17.83 4.37
N MET A 132 -9.46 18.84 3.85
CA MET A 132 -8.77 18.73 2.57
C MET A 132 -7.68 17.65 2.58
N TYR A 133 -6.93 17.54 3.68
CA TYR A 133 -5.92 16.50 3.85
C TYR A 133 -6.52 15.10 3.85
N ILE A 134 -7.61 14.89 4.62
CA ILE A 134 -8.34 13.61 4.65
C ILE A 134 -8.90 13.26 3.26
N GLN A 135 -9.47 14.24 2.54
CA GLN A 135 -9.97 14.01 1.18
C GLN A 135 -8.84 13.65 0.21
N LEU A 136 -7.68 14.31 0.33
CA LEU A 136 -6.51 14.03 -0.50
C LEU A 136 -6.01 12.60 -0.29
N ILE A 137 -5.80 12.18 0.96
CA ILE A 137 -5.34 10.80 1.24
C ILE A 137 -6.38 9.76 0.81
N PHE A 138 -7.67 10.07 0.93
CA PHE A 138 -8.74 9.20 0.46
C PHE A 138 -8.71 9.02 -1.07
N VAL A 139 -8.63 10.11 -1.82
CA VAL A 139 -8.52 10.06 -3.28
C VAL A 139 -7.25 9.33 -3.71
N ALA A 140 -6.12 9.60 -3.07
CA ALA A 140 -4.87 8.89 -3.34
C ALA A 140 -4.99 7.38 -3.09
N ALA A 141 -5.63 6.97 -1.98
CA ALA A 141 -5.87 5.58 -1.67
C ALA A 141 -6.79 4.90 -2.68
N VAL A 142 -7.90 5.55 -3.06
CA VAL A 142 -8.84 5.04 -4.08
C VAL A 142 -8.15 4.92 -5.43
N HIS A 143 -7.39 5.93 -5.85
CA HIS A 143 -6.64 5.91 -7.09
C HIS A 143 -5.64 4.74 -7.12
N ASN A 144 -4.81 4.60 -6.08
CA ASN A 144 -3.83 3.52 -5.98
C ASN A 144 -4.50 2.14 -5.97
N GLY A 145 -5.62 1.99 -5.26
CA GLY A 145 -6.40 0.75 -5.26
C GLY A 145 -6.98 0.44 -6.63
N ALA A 146 -7.60 1.40 -7.30
CA ALA A 146 -8.19 1.23 -8.62
C ALA A 146 -7.14 0.88 -9.69
N SER A 147 -5.99 1.57 -9.71
CA SER A 147 -4.88 1.27 -10.61
C SER A 147 -4.36 -0.16 -10.42
N TYR A 148 -4.22 -0.61 -9.17
CA TYR A 148 -3.81 -1.99 -8.89
C TYR A 148 -4.82 -3.00 -9.43
N TYR A 149 -6.12 -2.81 -9.18
CA TYR A 149 -7.16 -3.70 -9.71
C TYR A 149 -7.17 -3.73 -11.23
N PHE A 150 -6.99 -2.58 -11.87
CA PHE A 150 -6.92 -2.48 -13.33
C PHE A 150 -5.75 -3.29 -13.90
N GLU A 151 -4.54 -3.15 -13.33
CA GLU A 151 -3.37 -3.91 -13.78
C GLU A 151 -3.52 -5.42 -13.60
N VAL A 152 -4.04 -5.84 -12.44
CA VAL A 152 -4.25 -7.27 -12.14
C VAL A 152 -5.26 -7.88 -13.10
N PHE A 153 -6.36 -7.17 -13.36
CA PHE A 153 -7.37 -7.58 -14.33
C PHE A 153 -6.78 -7.73 -15.73
N ALA A 154 -6.01 -6.74 -16.20
CA ALA A 154 -5.36 -6.79 -17.50
C ALA A 154 -4.39 -7.99 -17.64
N LYS A 155 -3.54 -8.23 -16.63
CA LYS A 155 -2.61 -9.37 -16.59
C LYS A 155 -3.34 -10.70 -16.59
N LEU A 156 -4.44 -10.82 -15.83
CA LEU A 156 -5.24 -12.03 -15.77
C LEU A 156 -5.93 -12.34 -17.09
N TYR A 157 -6.51 -11.33 -17.75
CA TYR A 157 -7.14 -11.49 -19.05
C TYR A 157 -6.13 -11.91 -20.12
N HIS A 158 -4.98 -11.25 -20.15
CA HIS A 158 -3.91 -11.60 -21.07
C HIS A 158 -3.44 -13.05 -20.86
N HIS A 159 -3.27 -13.48 -19.61
CA HIS A 159 -2.89 -14.85 -19.30
C HIS A 159 -3.96 -15.87 -19.73
N LYS A 160 -5.24 -15.60 -19.45
CA LYS A 160 -6.34 -16.46 -19.91
C LYS A 160 -6.39 -16.56 -21.43
N LEU A 161 -6.20 -15.46 -22.15
CA LEU A 161 -6.20 -15.45 -23.62
C LEU A 161 -5.05 -16.31 -24.17
N LEU A 162 -3.85 -16.21 -23.60
CA LEU A 162 -2.72 -17.04 -23.99
C LEU A 162 -2.97 -18.54 -23.75
N LEU A 163 -3.59 -18.89 -22.62
CA LEU A 163 -3.94 -20.29 -22.33
C LEU A 163 -4.97 -20.84 -23.31
N LEU A 164 -5.97 -20.05 -23.71
CA LEU A 164 -6.96 -20.47 -24.69
C LEU A 164 -6.34 -20.67 -26.08
N LEU A 165 -5.48 -19.75 -26.51
CA LEU A 165 -4.74 -19.89 -27.77
C LEU A 165 -3.84 -21.13 -27.78
N GLN A 166 -3.22 -21.46 -26.64
CA GLN A 166 -2.40 -22.66 -26.51
C GLN A 166 -3.24 -23.96 -26.57
N HIS A 167 -4.45 -23.95 -25.99
CA HIS A 167 -5.37 -25.10 -26.06
C HIS A 167 -5.88 -25.33 -27.48
N GLU A 168 -6.21 -24.28 -28.23
CA GLU A 168 -6.63 -24.42 -29.64
C GLU A 168 -5.48 -24.91 -30.54
N ALA A 169 -4.24 -24.53 -30.26
CA ALA A 169 -3.07 -25.01 -30.99
C ALA A 169 -2.76 -26.50 -30.71
N ASP A 170 -3.02 -26.99 -29.50
CA ASP A 170 -2.84 -28.40 -29.10
C ASP A 170 -3.95 -29.29 -29.69
N ASP A 171 -5.21 -28.83 -29.62
CA ASP A 171 -6.35 -29.51 -30.23
C ASP A 171 -6.29 -29.50 -31.77
N GLY A 172 -5.77 -28.43 -32.37
CA GLY A 172 -5.57 -28.30 -33.82
C GLY A 172 -4.52 -29.26 -34.41
N GLY A 173 -3.72 -29.92 -33.58
CA GLY A 173 -2.74 -30.95 -33.97
C GLY A 173 -3.31 -32.38 -34.04
N THR A 174 -4.52 -32.61 -33.50
CA THR A 174 -5.17 -33.93 -33.52
C THR A 174 -6.33 -33.91 -34.50
N THR A 175 -6.19 -34.70 -35.57
CA THR A 175 -7.17 -34.89 -36.66
C THR A 175 -8.63 -34.88 -36.20
N VAL A 176 -9.41 -33.96 -36.77
CA VAL A 176 -10.87 -33.90 -36.65
C VAL A 176 -11.49 -35.25 -37.05
N PRO A 177 -12.21 -35.97 -36.18
CA PRO A 177 -13.16 -36.97 -36.62
C PRO A 177 -14.40 -36.22 -37.10
N THR A 178 -14.63 -36.27 -38.41
CA THR A 178 -15.90 -35.89 -39.04
C THR A 178 -17.06 -36.59 -38.33
N ALA A 179 -17.89 -35.85 -37.60
CA ALA A 179 -19.19 -36.31 -37.13
C ALA A 179 -20.30 -35.69 -38.00
N PRO A 180 -21.24 -36.48 -38.53
CA PRO A 180 -22.25 -36.02 -39.47
C PRO A 180 -23.45 -35.38 -38.75
N GLY A 181 -23.81 -34.18 -39.21
CA GLY A 181 -25.20 -33.68 -39.18
C GLY A 181 -25.74 -33.18 -37.84
N ALA A 182 -25.70 -31.86 -37.65
CA ALA A 182 -26.77 -31.16 -36.95
C ALA A 182 -26.99 -29.79 -37.60
N ALA A 183 -28.25 -29.55 -37.95
CA ALA A 183 -28.77 -28.52 -38.80
C ALA A 183 -28.29 -27.08 -38.51
N SER A 184 -28.03 -26.38 -39.61
CA SER A 184 -27.93 -24.93 -39.71
C SER A 184 -29.23 -24.25 -39.27
N THR A 185 -29.17 -23.39 -38.25
CA THR A 185 -30.08 -22.25 -38.12
C THR A 185 -29.28 -20.96 -38.30
N SER A 186 -29.40 -20.44 -39.52
CA SER A 186 -28.99 -19.11 -39.91
C SER A 186 -29.76 -18.07 -39.09
N SER A 187 -29.04 -17.23 -38.34
CA SER A 187 -29.53 -15.91 -37.94
C SER A 187 -28.56 -14.87 -38.48
N LYS A 188 -29.01 -14.21 -39.53
CA LYS A 188 -28.31 -13.21 -40.32
C LYS A 188 -28.35 -11.88 -39.54
N GLY A 189 -27.25 -11.55 -38.86
CA GLY A 189 -27.00 -10.23 -38.28
C GLY A 189 -26.09 -9.44 -39.20
N ASP A 190 -26.72 -8.70 -40.11
CA ASP A 190 -26.11 -7.79 -41.08
C ASP A 190 -25.56 -6.56 -40.34
N TYR A 191 -24.25 -6.35 -40.40
CA TYR A 191 -23.64 -5.05 -40.14
C TYR A 191 -22.88 -4.66 -41.39
N THR A 192 -23.57 -3.96 -42.28
CA THR A 192 -22.95 -3.19 -43.34
C THR A 192 -22.24 -1.98 -42.73
N ASP A 193 -20.92 -1.99 -42.93
CA ASP A 193 -20.04 -0.84 -42.88
C ASP A 193 -20.48 0.15 -43.97
N ASP A 194 -20.85 1.37 -43.60
CA ASP A 194 -20.96 2.52 -44.51
C ASP A 194 -20.95 3.85 -43.70
N MET A 195 -19.86 4.61 -43.92
CA MET A 195 -19.51 6.00 -43.51
C MET A 195 -18.76 6.25 -42.19
#